data_AF-F0YHG5-F1
#
_entry.id   AF-F0YHG5-F1
#
_cell.length_a   1.000
_cell.length_b   1.000
_cell.length_c   1.000
_cell.angle_alpha   90.00
_cell.angle_beta   90.00
_cell.angle_gamma   90.00
#
_symmetry.space_group_name_H-M   'P 1'
#
loop_
_entity.id
_entity.type
_entity.pdbx_description
1 polymer ?
#
loop_
_entity_poly.entity_id
_entity_poly.type
_entity_poly.pdbx_seq_one_letter_code
_entity_poly.pdbx_strand_id
1 'polypeptide(L)'
;FAQIDAFVQRCRDLLEVCEGQIQFCRKSSETHGRPGSLPRFGGTRGHEITKALIEIQDQFEQQIDRLRNLDYEILDVKTSHWHDDYNVFKNSVKDLEVMYTNVMNTAFEGVTRVSEAVAVLEIFYSLAKRDAIQRCVEKKTVDMYMLFIHTVE
;
A
#
# COMPACT_ATOMS: atom_id res chain seq x y z
N PHE A 1 22.60 15.60 21.97
CA PHE A 1 21.23 15.08 21.86
C PHE A 1 20.65 15.36 20.47
N ALA A 2 20.51 16.62 20.04
CA ALA A 2 19.92 16.97 18.73
C ALA A 2 20.40 16.17 17.50
N GLN A 3 21.70 15.90 17.34
CA GLN A 3 22.22 15.10 16.22
C GLN A 3 21.79 13.63 16.29
N ILE A 4 21.73 13.05 17.49
CA ILE A 4 21.24 11.68 17.71
C ILE A 4 19.74 11.63 17.41
N ASP A 5 18.98 12.61 17.89
CA ASP A 5 17.54 12.69 17.66
C ASP A 5 17.22 12.81 16.15
N ALA A 6 17.97 13.65 15.43
CA ALA A 6 17.87 13.77 13.98
C ALA A 6 18.18 12.44 13.28
N PHE A 7 19.26 11.75 13.67
CA PHE A 7 19.62 10.46 13.10
C PHE A 7 18.52 9.41 13.32
N VAL A 8 18.00 9.31 14.55
CA VAL A 8 16.89 8.41 14.89
C VAL A 8 15.65 8.74 14.05
N GLN A 9 15.34 10.02 13.83
CA GLN A 9 14.23 10.40 12.97
C GLN A 9 14.42 9.91 11.54
N ARG A 10 15.61 10.06 10.94
CA ARG A 10 15.87 9.56 9.59
C ARG A 10 15.78 8.04 9.48
N CYS A 11 16.20 7.32 10.53
CA CYS A 11 15.98 5.87 10.59
C CYS A 11 14.49 5.50 10.58
N ARG A 12 13.65 6.25 11.32
CA ARG A 12 12.19 6.05 11.28
C ARG A 12 11.60 6.35 9.91
N ASP A 13 12.07 7.41 9.28
CA ASP A 13 11.65 7.76 7.92
C ASP A 13 11.99 6.63 6.92
N LEU A 14 13.16 6.00 7.07
CA LEU A 14 13.54 4.84 6.24
C LEU A 14 12.76 3.56 6.56
N LEU A 15 12.27 3.40 7.80
CA LEU A 15 11.32 2.33 8.12
C LEU A 15 9.99 2.54 7.39
N GLU A 16 9.45 3.78 7.34
CA GLU A 16 8.25 4.10 6.56
C GLU A 16 8.46 3.81 5.06
N VAL A 17 9.66 4.09 4.51
CA VAL A 17 10.01 3.73 3.13
C VAL A 17 9.97 2.22 2.91
N CYS A 18 10.50 1.42 3.84
CA CYS A 18 10.48 -0.04 3.77
C CYS A 18 9.04 -0.60 3.87
N GLU A 19 8.22 -0.06 4.76
CA GLU A 19 6.80 -0.44 4.87
C GLU A 19 6.04 -0.16 3.58
N GLY A 20 6.33 0.97 2.92
CA GLY A 20 5.78 1.28 1.59
C GLY A 20 6.17 0.21 0.55
N GLN A 21 7.43 -0.22 0.53
CA GLN A 21 7.90 -1.29 -0.36
C GLN A 21 7.16 -2.62 -0.13
N ILE A 22 6.82 -2.94 1.11
CA ILE A 22 6.02 -4.12 1.45
C ILE A 22 4.58 -3.96 0.93
N GLN A 23 3.95 -2.80 1.15
CA GLN A 23 2.56 -2.56 0.76
C GLN A 23 2.35 -2.47 -0.76
N PHE A 24 3.13 -1.64 -1.44
CA PHE A 24 2.85 -1.27 -2.83
C PHE A 24 3.55 -2.18 -3.84
N CYS A 25 4.68 -2.78 -3.45
CA CYS A 25 5.43 -3.70 -4.30
C CYS A 25 5.38 -5.15 -3.83
N ARG A 26 4.74 -5.47 -2.69
CA ARG A 26 4.71 -6.83 -2.11
C ARG A 26 6.11 -7.41 -1.91
N LYS A 27 7.09 -6.55 -1.59
CA LYS A 27 8.44 -7.03 -1.29
C LYS A 27 8.45 -7.75 0.05
N SER A 28 9.16 -8.87 0.08
CA SER A 28 9.34 -9.70 1.26
C SER A 28 10.69 -10.42 1.21
N SER A 29 11.06 -11.08 2.30
CA SER A 29 12.27 -11.92 2.35
C SER A 29 12.27 -12.99 1.26
N GLU A 30 11.12 -13.58 0.94
CA GLU A 30 10.97 -14.60 -0.10
C GLU A 30 11.20 -14.06 -1.52
N THR A 31 10.87 -12.78 -1.74
CA THR A 31 11.07 -12.12 -3.05
C THR A 31 12.50 -11.59 -3.26
N HIS A 32 13.36 -11.67 -2.24
CA HIS A 32 14.72 -11.14 -2.27
C HIS A 32 14.81 -9.68 -2.76
N GLY A 33 13.85 -8.84 -2.33
CA GLY A 33 13.82 -7.41 -2.66
C GLY A 33 13.24 -7.05 -4.03
N ARG A 34 12.75 -8.04 -4.80
CA ARG A 34 12.01 -7.83 -6.04
C ARG A 34 10.51 -7.67 -5.77
N PRO A 35 9.74 -6.96 -6.61
CA PRO A 35 8.29 -6.92 -6.46
C PRO A 35 7.66 -8.32 -6.46
N GLY A 36 6.76 -8.56 -5.51
CA GLY A 36 5.98 -9.79 -5.42
C GLY A 36 4.84 -9.81 -6.44
N SER A 37 4.44 -11.01 -6.87
CA SER A 37 3.33 -11.19 -7.80
C SER A 37 1.99 -10.77 -7.19
N LEU A 38 1.12 -10.18 -8.00
CA LEU A 38 -0.26 -9.94 -7.60
C LEU A 38 -1.07 -11.26 -7.60
N PRO A 39 -1.94 -11.47 -6.60
CA PRO A 39 -2.96 -12.51 -6.67
C PRO A 39 -3.86 -12.32 -7.89
N ARG A 40 -4.47 -13.41 -8.37
CA ARG A 40 -5.43 -13.34 -9.47
C ARG A 40 -6.77 -12.82 -8.95
N PHE A 41 -7.25 -11.74 -9.53
CA PHE A 41 -8.61 -11.25 -9.30
C PHE A 41 -9.57 -11.90 -10.29
N GLY A 42 -10.61 -12.55 -9.76
CA GLY A 42 -11.71 -13.10 -10.57
C GLY A 42 -12.76 -12.06 -10.95
N GLY A 43 -13.84 -12.51 -11.59
CA GLY A 43 -14.98 -11.65 -11.94
C GLY A 43 -14.72 -10.74 -13.14
N THR A 44 -15.73 -9.93 -13.49
CA THR A 44 -15.71 -9.07 -14.69
C THR A 44 -14.73 -7.90 -14.58
N ARG A 45 -14.37 -7.49 -13.36
CA ARG A 45 -13.44 -6.38 -13.08
C ARG A 45 -12.02 -6.82 -12.74
N GLY A 46 -11.72 -8.12 -12.70
CA GLY A 46 -10.42 -8.61 -12.23
C GLY A 46 -9.22 -8.04 -13.00
N HIS A 47 -9.35 -7.86 -14.32
CA HIS A 47 -8.31 -7.25 -15.15
C HIS A 47 -8.08 -5.77 -14.81
N GLU A 48 -9.17 -5.00 -14.63
CA GLU A 48 -9.13 -3.59 -14.26
C GLU A 48 -8.45 -3.40 -12.90
N ILE A 49 -8.84 -4.19 -11.90
CA ILE A 49 -8.24 -4.14 -10.55
C ILE A 49 -6.76 -4.48 -10.60
N THR A 50 -6.38 -5.53 -11.34
CA THR A 50 -4.97 -5.92 -11.49
C THR A 50 -4.16 -4.80 -12.13
N LYS A 51 -4.67 -4.18 -13.20
CA LYS A 51 -4.02 -3.06 -13.89
C LYS A 51 -3.82 -1.88 -12.95
N ALA A 52 -4.85 -1.51 -12.19
CA ALA A 52 -4.77 -0.39 -11.25
C ALA A 52 -3.75 -0.63 -10.13
N LEU A 53 -3.64 -1.86 -9.61
CA LEU A 53 -2.62 -2.21 -8.61
C LEU A 53 -1.20 -2.19 -9.18
N ILE A 54 -1.01 -2.54 -10.45
CA ILE A 54 0.28 -2.40 -11.14
C ILE A 54 0.64 -0.92 -11.30
N GLU A 55 -0.31 -0.07 -11.71
CA GLU A 55 -0.08 1.37 -11.84
C GLU A 55 0.32 2.03 -10.50
N ILE A 56 -0.29 1.58 -9.39
CA ILE A 56 0.11 2.01 -8.03
C ILE A 56 1.53 1.52 -7.70
N GLN A 57 1.88 0.28 -8.05
CA GLN A 57 3.24 -0.24 -7.88
C GLN A 57 4.25 0.62 -8.63
N ASP A 58 4.02 0.88 -9.93
CA ASP A 58 4.93 1.63 -10.79
C ASP A 58 5.16 3.06 -10.26
N GLN A 59 4.09 3.73 -9.81
CA GLN A 59 4.20 5.06 -9.20
C GLN A 59 5.00 5.05 -7.89
N PHE A 60 4.84 4.01 -7.07
CA PHE A 60 5.63 3.87 -5.86
C PHE A 60 7.10 3.60 -6.18
N GLU A 61 7.39 2.74 -7.16
CA GLU A 61 8.77 2.45 -7.58
C GLU A 61 9.49 3.69 -8.11
N GLN A 62 8.78 4.58 -8.84
CA GLN A 62 9.33 5.88 -9.24
C GLN A 62 9.77 6.73 -8.03
N GLN A 63 9.02 6.70 -6.93
CA GLN A 63 9.42 7.41 -5.70
C GLN A 63 10.65 6.79 -5.05
N ILE A 64 10.76 5.46 -5.05
CA ILE A 64 11.95 4.76 -4.56
C ILE A 64 13.17 5.09 -5.42
N ASP A 65 13.03 5.12 -6.74
CA ASP A 65 14.12 5.45 -7.65
C ASP A 65 14.53 6.92 -7.50
N ARG A 66 13.59 7.84 -7.23
CA ARG A 66 13.92 9.23 -6.88
C ARG A 66 14.80 9.30 -5.62
N LEU A 67 14.43 8.59 -4.55
CA LEU A 67 15.20 8.57 -3.30
C LEU A 67 16.59 7.93 -3.47
N ARG A 68 16.71 6.89 -4.31
CA ARG A 68 17.99 6.24 -4.61
C ARG A 68 18.97 7.13 -5.38
N ASN A 69 18.46 8.07 -6.16
CA ASN A 69 19.25 8.95 -7.02
C ASN A 69 19.58 10.30 -6.35
N LEU A 70 19.31 10.47 -5.06
CA LEU A 70 19.76 11.64 -4.30
C LEU A 70 21.30 11.69 -4.28
N ASP A 71 21.86 12.88 -4.45
CA ASP A 71 23.29 13.13 -4.56
C ASP A 71 23.98 13.37 -3.21
N TYR A 72 23.30 13.08 -2.11
CA TYR A 72 23.79 13.25 -0.75
C TYR A 72 23.48 12.04 0.15
N GLU A 73 24.24 11.92 1.24
CA GLU A 73 24.03 10.85 2.21
C GLU A 73 22.78 11.13 3.07
N ILE A 74 21.71 10.37 2.84
CA ILE A 74 20.42 10.56 3.51
C ILE A 74 20.49 10.39 5.04
N LEU A 75 21.51 9.72 5.59
CA LEU A 75 21.71 9.59 7.04
C LEU A 75 22.64 10.66 7.63
N ASP A 76 23.29 11.49 6.80
CA ASP A 76 24.10 12.61 7.30
C ASP A 76 23.21 13.75 7.82
N VAL A 77 23.10 13.82 9.15
CA VAL A 77 22.28 14.81 9.86
C VAL A 77 22.72 16.26 9.65
N LYS A 78 23.90 16.51 9.06
CA LYS A 78 24.34 17.87 8.70
C LYS A 78 23.68 18.38 7.42
N THR A 79 23.21 17.47 6.56
CA THR A 79 22.49 17.82 5.33
C THR A 79 21.06 18.23 5.64
N SER A 80 20.58 19.38 5.17
CA SER A 80 19.21 19.85 5.46
C SER A 80 18.14 19.30 4.51
N HIS A 81 18.53 18.78 3.34
CA HIS A 81 17.61 18.44 2.24
C HIS A 81 16.70 17.23 2.52
N TRP A 82 17.13 16.27 3.36
CA TRP A 82 16.38 15.03 3.62
C TRP A 82 14.93 15.30 4.05
N HIS A 83 14.71 16.32 4.87
CA HIS A 83 13.37 16.63 5.37
C HIS A 83 12.39 16.93 4.23
N ASP A 84 12.80 17.75 3.26
CA ASP A 84 11.96 18.14 2.13
C ASP A 84 11.75 16.97 1.18
N ASP A 85 12.81 16.22 0.86
CA ASP A 85 12.74 15.04 0.01
C ASP A 85 11.86 13.95 0.60
N TYR A 86 11.98 13.70 1.90
CA TYR A 86 11.14 12.76 2.60
C TYR A 86 9.69 13.23 2.68
N ASN A 87 9.44 14.53 2.89
CA ASN A 87 8.08 15.06 2.91
C ASN A 87 7.38 14.89 1.55
N VAL A 88 8.10 15.06 0.43
CA VAL A 88 7.60 14.74 -0.91
C VAL A 88 7.22 13.26 -1.00
N PHE A 89 8.12 12.35 -0.60
CA PHE A 89 7.85 10.91 -0.57
C PHE A 89 6.61 10.58 0.28
N LYS A 90 6.53 11.12 1.49
CA LYS A 90 5.44 10.88 2.45
C LYS A 90 4.09 11.33 1.90
N ASN A 91 4.04 12.45 1.19
CA ASN A 91 2.80 12.91 0.55
C ASN A 91 2.39 12.00 -0.61
N SER A 92 3.34 11.59 -1.47
CA SER A 92 3.06 10.60 -2.52
C SER A 92 2.55 9.27 -1.94
N VAL A 93 3.08 8.81 -0.81
CA VAL A 93 2.57 7.60 -0.13
C VAL A 93 1.11 7.75 0.30
N LYS A 94 0.71 8.90 0.85
CA LYS A 94 -0.69 9.14 1.22
C LYS A 94 -1.61 9.09 0.00
N ASP A 95 -1.19 9.69 -1.11
CA ASP A 95 -1.97 9.64 -2.35
C ASP A 95 -2.11 8.21 -2.86
N LEU A 96 -1.04 7.40 -2.79
CA LEU A 96 -1.08 5.98 -3.15
C LEU A 96 -1.97 5.16 -2.21
N GLU A 97 -2.02 5.46 -0.90
CA GLU A 97 -2.95 4.82 0.04
C GLU A 97 -4.42 5.12 -0.34
N VAL A 98 -4.72 6.36 -0.74
CA VAL A 98 -6.05 6.76 -1.23
C VAL A 98 -6.38 6.02 -2.52
N MET A 99 -5.45 5.97 -3.49
CA MET A 99 -5.63 5.22 -4.73
C MET A 99 -5.90 3.74 -4.46
N TYR A 100 -5.13 3.11 -3.56
CA TYR A 100 -5.30 1.71 -3.19
C TYR A 100 -6.68 1.44 -2.57
N THR A 101 -7.12 2.34 -1.68
CA THR A 101 -8.45 2.30 -1.07
C THR A 101 -9.56 2.42 -2.11
N ASN A 102 -9.38 3.28 -3.12
CA ASN A 102 -10.33 3.42 -4.23
C ASN A 102 -10.40 2.15 -5.09
N VAL A 103 -9.26 1.54 -5.43
CA VAL A 103 -9.22 0.25 -6.14
C VAL A 103 -9.97 -0.82 -5.37
N MET A 104 -9.79 -0.88 -4.04
CA MET A 104 -10.55 -1.80 -3.20
C MET A 104 -12.06 -1.53 -3.28
N ASN A 105 -12.49 -0.26 -3.17
CA ASN A 105 -13.90 0.08 -3.33
C ASN A 105 -14.45 -0.36 -4.70
N THR A 106 -13.73 -0.10 -5.79
CA THR A 106 -14.10 -0.51 -7.16
C THR A 106 -14.21 -2.02 -7.30
N ALA A 107 -13.41 -2.80 -6.56
CA ALA A 107 -13.48 -4.25 -6.58
C ALA A 107 -14.74 -4.81 -5.89
N PHE A 108 -15.29 -4.08 -4.91
CA PHE A 108 -16.53 -4.45 -4.21
C PHE A 108 -17.80 -3.86 -4.85
N GLU A 109 -17.67 -2.92 -5.80
CA GLU A 109 -18.81 -2.35 -6.52
C GLU A 109 -19.57 -3.42 -7.31
N GLY A 110 -20.89 -3.50 -7.06
CA GLY A 110 -21.77 -4.44 -7.76
C GLY A 110 -21.68 -5.88 -7.26
N VAL A 111 -20.91 -6.17 -6.22
CA VAL A 111 -20.87 -7.49 -5.59
C VAL A 111 -22.16 -7.69 -4.77
N THR A 112 -22.99 -8.65 -5.20
CA THR A 112 -24.27 -8.96 -4.54
C THR A 112 -24.32 -10.34 -3.91
N ARG A 113 -23.28 -11.15 -4.09
CA ARG A 113 -23.19 -12.52 -3.56
C ARG A 113 -22.13 -12.60 -2.48
N VAL A 114 -22.47 -13.22 -1.35
CA VAL A 114 -21.56 -13.41 -0.22
C VAL A 114 -20.28 -14.13 -0.63
N SER A 115 -20.39 -15.18 -1.46
CA SER A 115 -19.21 -15.93 -1.94
C SER A 115 -18.24 -15.07 -2.74
N GLU A 116 -18.75 -14.15 -3.57
CA GLU A 116 -17.92 -13.21 -4.34
C GLU A 116 -17.28 -12.17 -3.41
N ALA A 117 -18.04 -11.65 -2.44
CA ALA A 117 -17.53 -10.70 -1.45
C ALA A 117 -16.39 -11.32 -0.61
N VAL A 118 -16.55 -12.56 -0.14
CA VAL A 118 -15.52 -13.29 0.62
C VAL A 118 -14.26 -13.49 -0.23
N ALA A 119 -14.39 -13.91 -1.49
CA ALA A 119 -13.25 -14.14 -2.36
C ALA A 119 -12.42 -12.85 -2.59
N VAL A 120 -13.08 -11.72 -2.83
CA VAL A 120 -12.40 -10.42 -2.99
C VAL A 120 -11.78 -9.97 -1.67
N LEU A 121 -12.49 -10.15 -0.55
CA LEU A 121 -12.02 -9.77 0.78
C LEU A 121 -10.77 -10.55 1.19
N GLU A 122 -10.73 -11.86 0.96
CA GLU A 122 -9.57 -12.70 1.25
C GLU A 122 -8.32 -12.21 0.51
N ILE A 123 -8.45 -11.84 -0.76
CA ILE A 123 -7.36 -11.28 -1.55
C ILE A 123 -6.87 -9.97 -0.91
N PHE A 124 -7.75 -9.01 -0.66
CA PHE A 124 -7.34 -7.73 -0.09
C PHE A 124 -6.83 -7.83 1.35
N TYR A 125 -7.34 -8.76 2.15
CA TYR A 125 -6.81 -9.06 3.48
C TYR A 125 -5.35 -9.51 3.40
N SER A 126 -5.02 -10.39 2.44
CA SER A 126 -3.64 -10.84 2.24
C SER A 126 -2.69 -9.71 1.79
N LEU A 127 -3.22 -8.74 1.04
CA LEU A 127 -2.47 -7.62 0.47
C LEU A 127 -2.35 -6.40 1.40
N ALA A 128 -3.23 -6.26 2.39
CA ALA A 128 -3.23 -5.13 3.30
C ALA A 128 -2.11 -5.26 4.35
N LYS A 129 -1.24 -4.25 4.41
CA LYS A 129 -0.06 -4.21 5.30
C LYS A 129 0.03 -2.90 6.09
N ARG A 130 -0.48 -1.80 5.55
CA ARG A 130 -0.53 -0.48 6.21
C ARG A 130 -1.92 -0.18 6.76
N ASP A 131 -1.98 0.53 7.88
CA ASP A 131 -3.19 0.82 8.66
C ASP A 131 -4.34 1.44 7.85
N ALA A 132 -4.05 2.36 6.92
CA ALA A 132 -5.08 2.96 6.08
C ALA A 132 -5.81 1.92 5.22
N ILE A 133 -5.06 0.98 4.64
CA ILE A 133 -5.59 -0.08 3.77
C ILE A 133 -6.24 -1.19 4.61
N GLN A 134 -5.65 -1.54 5.76
CA GLN A 134 -6.24 -2.50 6.70
C GLN A 134 -7.62 -2.03 7.20
N ARG A 135 -7.75 -0.76 7.59
CA ARG A 135 -9.04 -0.17 7.98
C ARG A 135 -10.09 -0.23 6.85
N CYS A 136 -9.66 -0.09 5.60
CA CYS A 136 -10.58 -0.26 4.47
C CYS A 136 -11.05 -1.72 4.35
N VAL A 137 -10.16 -2.69 4.50
CA VAL A 137 -10.51 -4.12 4.55
C VAL A 137 -11.49 -4.40 5.69
N GLU A 138 -11.22 -3.91 6.90
CA GLU A 138 -12.12 -4.07 8.05
C GLU A 138 -13.52 -3.51 7.78
N LYS A 139 -13.61 -2.34 7.15
CA LYS A 139 -14.90 -1.78 6.73
C LYS A 139 -15.62 -2.69 5.73
N LYS A 140 -14.91 -3.22 4.73
CA LYS A 140 -15.48 -4.17 3.75
C LYS A 140 -15.88 -5.50 4.38
N THR A 141 -15.19 -5.94 5.42
CA THR A 141 -15.58 -7.10 6.22
C THR A 141 -16.95 -6.87 6.86
N VAL A 142 -17.20 -5.69 7.44
CA VAL A 142 -18.52 -5.35 8.01
C VAL A 142 -19.61 -5.31 6.93
N ASP A 143 -19.34 -4.68 5.78
CA ASP A 143 -20.29 -4.64 4.66
C ASP A 143 -20.66 -6.07 4.18
N MET A 144 -19.68 -6.97 4.11
CA MET A 144 -19.89 -8.38 3.75
C MET A 144 -20.73 -9.13 4.79
N TYR A 145 -20.50 -8.91 6.09
CA TYR A 145 -21.33 -9.51 7.14
C TYR A 145 -22.78 -9.06 7.05
N MET A 146 -23.03 -7.78 6.75
CA MET A 146 -24.39 -7.28 6.55
C MET A 146 -25.05 -7.93 5.33
N LEU A 147 -24.31 -8.08 4.22
CA LEU A 147 -24.79 -8.81 3.05
C LEU A 147 -25.18 -10.25 3.40
N PHE A 148 -24.36 -10.94 4.20
CA PHE A 148 -24.65 -12.30 4.65
C PHE A 148 -25.94 -12.40 5.46
N ILE A 149 -26.12 -11.53 6.46
CA ILE A 149 -27.34 -11.50 7.28
C ILE A 149 -28.57 -11.33 6.39
N HIS A 150 -28.55 -10.36 5.46
CA HIS A 150 -29.65 -10.13 4.52
C HIS A 150 -29.95 -11.30 3.56
N THR A 151 -29.00 -12.19 3.33
CA THR A 151 -29.22 -13.38 2.49
C THR A 151 -29.73 -14.61 3.25
N VAL A 152 -29.60 -14.62 4.58
CA VAL A 152 -30.00 -15.75 5.43
C VAL A 152 -31.36 -15.53 6.08
N GLU A 153 -31.76 -14.28 6.30
CA GLU A 153 -33.12 -13.86 6.67
C GLU A 153 -34.08 -13.92 5.47
#